data_AF-A0A3S3YGM7-F1
#
_entry.id   AF-A0A3S3YGM7-F1
#
_cell.length_a   1.000
_cell.length_b   1.000
_cell.length_c   1.000
_cell.angle_alpha   90.00
_cell.angle_beta   90.00
_cell.angle_gamma   90.00
#
_symmetry.space_group_name_H-M   'P 1'
#
loop_
_entity.id
_entity.type
_entity.pdbx_description
1 polymer ?
#
loop_
_entity_poly.entity_id
_entity_poly.type
_entity_poly.pdbx_seq_one_letter_code
_entity_poly.pdbx_strand_id
1 'polypeptide(L)'
;MRKTFSALICLLSLAPPAVAAEIRCTGASGHLGRERICAAAGETFRSSSASLTLEVISDEPHRLSARIGWSGGQGPRVDVTSPDKPLDGRAVSRLMQGLRGSTDLP
;
A
#
# COMPACT_ATOMS: atom_id res chain seq x y z
N MET A 1 24.59 38.38 -45.00
CA MET A 1 25.35 37.34 -44.26
C MET A 1 24.51 36.86 -43.09
N ARG A 2 24.49 35.55 -42.87
CA ARG A 2 23.68 34.78 -41.90
C ARG A 2 24.12 35.00 -40.45
N LYS A 3 23.17 34.98 -39.50
CA LYS A 3 23.04 33.98 -38.41
C LYS A 3 22.13 34.50 -37.31
N THR A 4 20.86 34.13 -37.36
CA THR A 4 19.96 34.15 -36.19
C THR A 4 20.22 32.87 -35.40
N PHE A 5 20.72 33.02 -34.17
CA PHE A 5 20.90 31.91 -33.23
C PHE A 5 19.51 31.48 -32.71
N SER A 6 19.09 30.26 -33.05
CA SER A 6 17.96 29.61 -32.38
C SER A 6 18.38 29.24 -30.96
N ALA A 7 17.87 29.97 -29.97
CA ALA A 7 17.90 29.55 -28.58
C ALA A 7 16.83 28.46 -28.40
N LEU A 8 17.25 27.20 -28.56
CA LEU A 8 16.45 26.04 -28.22
C LEU A 8 16.41 25.95 -26.68
N ILE A 9 15.38 26.54 -26.08
CA ILE A 9 15.12 26.44 -24.64
C ILE A 9 14.64 25.02 -24.37
N CYS A 10 15.55 24.16 -23.92
CA CYS A 10 15.21 22.87 -23.32
C CYS A 10 14.42 23.14 -22.03
N LEU A 11 13.09 23.13 -22.13
CA LEU A 11 12.19 23.01 -21.00
C LEU A 11 12.39 21.61 -20.38
N LEU A 12 13.37 21.50 -19.48
CA LEU A 12 13.44 20.40 -18.52
C LEU A 12 12.22 20.54 -17.61
N SER A 13 11.15 19.82 -17.94
CA SER A 13 10.04 19.57 -17.03
C SER A 13 10.61 18.82 -15.81
N LEU A 14 10.94 19.56 -14.75
CA LEU A 14 11.14 19.02 -13.42
C LEU A 14 9.83 18.36 -13.01
N ALA A 15 9.70 17.06 -13.24
CA ALA A 15 8.69 16.27 -12.55
C ALA A 15 8.98 16.44 -11.04
N PRO A 16 8.00 16.88 -10.23
CA PRO A 16 8.19 16.91 -8.78
C PRO A 16 8.62 15.52 -8.34
N PRO A 17 9.57 15.38 -7.37
CA PRO A 17 9.92 14.08 -6.85
C PRO A 17 8.62 13.43 -6.37
N ALA A 18 8.26 12.28 -6.94
CA ALA A 18 7.12 11.51 -6.49
C ALA A 18 7.39 11.18 -5.01
N VAL A 19 6.78 11.94 -4.11
CA VAL A 19 6.87 11.70 -2.68
C VAL A 19 6.23 10.34 -2.49
N ALA A 20 7.03 9.33 -2.11
CA ALA A 20 6.51 7.99 -1.89
C ALA A 20 5.32 8.08 -0.94
N ALA A 21 4.18 7.50 -1.33
CA ALA A 21 3.00 7.47 -0.50
C ALA A 21 3.35 6.94 0.90
N GLU A 22 3.15 7.78 1.92
CA GLU A 22 3.28 7.37 3.30
C GLU A 22 2.15 6.38 3.61
N ILE A 23 2.50 5.16 4.01
CA ILE A 23 1.55 4.18 4.54
C ILE A 23 1.64 4.19 6.05
N ARG A 24 0.55 4.58 6.71
CA ARG A 24 0.41 4.48 8.17
C ARG A 24 -0.24 3.17 8.53
N CYS A 25 0.35 2.43 9.47
CA CYS A 25 -0.20 1.17 9.95
C CYS A 25 -0.67 1.31 11.39
N THR A 26 -1.91 0.92 11.63
CA THR A 26 -2.57 0.99 12.94
C THR A 26 -3.27 -0.34 13.26
N GLY A 27 -3.87 -0.42 14.44
CA GLY A 27 -4.66 -1.58 14.85
C GLY A 27 -3.87 -2.70 15.50
N ALA A 28 -4.38 -3.92 15.43
CA ALA A 28 -3.87 -5.09 16.14
C ALA A 28 -2.45 -5.47 15.71
N SER A 29 -1.72 -6.06 16.66
CA SER A 29 -0.47 -6.77 16.42
C SER A 29 -0.50 -8.05 17.24
N GLY A 30 -0.24 -9.19 16.62
CA GLY A 30 -0.32 -10.49 17.27
C GLY A 30 0.56 -11.51 16.57
N HIS A 31 -0.06 -12.56 16.05
CA HIS A 31 0.61 -13.77 15.57
C HIS A 31 1.65 -13.53 14.47
N LEU A 32 1.32 -12.75 13.44
CA LEU A 32 2.22 -12.47 12.32
C LEU A 32 3.01 -11.17 12.51
N GLY A 33 2.52 -10.29 13.37
CA GLY A 33 3.15 -9.04 13.75
C GLY A 33 2.79 -7.90 12.78
N ARG A 34 2.37 -6.77 13.35
CA ARG A 34 1.96 -5.58 12.58
C ARG A 34 3.10 -5.02 11.71
N GLU A 35 4.35 -5.11 12.14
CA GLU A 35 5.50 -4.62 11.37
C GLU A 35 5.65 -5.35 10.04
N ARG A 36 5.53 -6.69 10.04
CA ARG A 36 5.59 -7.50 8.81
C ARG A 36 4.42 -7.16 7.87
N ILE A 37 3.22 -7.04 8.43
CA ILE A 37 2.02 -6.68 7.67
C ILE A 37 2.19 -5.29 7.06
N CYS A 38 2.74 -4.34 7.81
CA CYS A 38 2.98 -2.98 7.36
C CYS A 38 4.05 -2.90 6.27
N ALA A 39 5.17 -3.61 6.43
CA ALA A 39 6.21 -3.71 5.42
C ALA A 39 5.64 -4.24 4.10
N ALA A 40 4.82 -5.29 4.15
CA ALA A 40 4.16 -5.85 2.97
C ALA A 40 3.18 -4.87 2.30
N ALA A 41 2.48 -4.04 3.08
CA ALA A 41 1.65 -2.98 2.52
C ALA A 41 2.50 -1.90 1.84
N GLY A 42 3.62 -1.50 2.45
CA GLY A 42 4.61 -0.60 1.87
C GLY A 42 5.11 -1.07 0.51
N GLU A 43 5.42 -2.36 0.39
CA GLU A 43 5.79 -2.99 -0.88
C GLU A 43 4.65 -2.99 -1.90
N THR A 44 3.44 -3.38 -1.46
CA THR A 44 2.28 -3.60 -2.33
C THR A 44 1.77 -2.31 -2.94
N PHE A 45 1.78 -1.22 -2.18
CA PHE A 45 1.22 0.07 -2.58
C PHE A 45 2.29 1.14 -2.80
N ARG A 46 3.57 0.76 -2.94
CA ARG A 46 4.68 1.69 -3.20
C ARG A 46 4.42 2.62 -4.40
N SER A 47 3.74 2.14 -5.43
CA SER A 47 3.44 2.91 -6.65
C SER A 47 2.23 3.83 -6.51
N SER A 48 1.50 3.77 -5.40
CA SER A 48 0.39 4.67 -5.13
C SER A 48 0.91 6.09 -4.91
N SER A 49 0.21 7.09 -5.43
CA SER A 49 0.44 8.51 -5.12
C SER A 49 -0.40 8.99 -3.93
N ALA A 50 -1.39 8.20 -3.49
CA ALA A 50 -2.26 8.53 -2.37
C ALA A 50 -1.62 8.15 -1.03
N SER A 51 -1.77 9.00 -0.01
CA SER A 51 -1.47 8.63 1.39
C SER A 51 -2.44 7.56 1.88
N LEU A 52 -1.91 6.44 2.37
CA LEU A 52 -2.72 5.28 2.75
C LEU A 52 -2.65 5.00 4.26
N THR A 53 -3.74 4.47 4.81
CA THR A 53 -3.77 3.91 6.16
C THR A 53 -4.16 2.43 6.08
N LEU A 54 -3.34 1.56 6.64
CA LEU A 54 -3.68 0.16 6.84
C LEU A 54 -4.09 -0.05 8.30
N GLU A 55 -5.35 -0.42 8.53
CA GLU A 55 -5.85 -0.80 9.85
C GLU A 55 -5.88 -2.33 9.93
N VAL A 56 -5.01 -2.91 10.76
CA VAL A 56 -5.05 -4.34 11.10
C VAL A 56 -6.15 -4.56 12.14
N ILE A 57 -7.15 -5.34 11.79
CA ILE A 57 -8.34 -5.56 12.63
C ILE A 57 -8.15 -6.79 13.53
N SER A 58 -7.54 -7.86 13.01
CA SER A 58 -7.23 -9.09 13.74
C SER A 58 -5.94 -9.69 13.19
N ASP A 59 -5.08 -10.16 14.09
CA ASP A 59 -3.82 -10.85 13.80
C ASP A 59 -3.69 -12.04 14.78
N GLU A 60 -4.59 -12.99 14.63
CA GLU A 60 -4.71 -14.20 15.44
C GLU A 60 -4.10 -15.40 14.71
N PRO A 61 -3.78 -16.50 15.42
CA PRO A 61 -3.22 -17.69 14.79
C PRO A 61 -4.03 -18.22 13.61
N HIS A 62 -5.37 -18.16 13.63
CA HIS A 62 -6.22 -18.71 12.57
C HIS A 62 -6.95 -17.65 11.73
N ARG A 63 -6.72 -16.36 12.01
CA ARG A 63 -7.41 -15.26 11.37
C ARG A 63 -6.50 -14.03 11.26
N LEU A 64 -6.37 -13.53 10.04
CA LEU A 64 -5.74 -12.25 9.75
C LEU A 64 -6.73 -11.39 8.99
N SER A 65 -6.97 -10.17 9.49
CA SER A 65 -7.94 -9.27 8.89
C SER A 65 -7.41 -7.85 8.88
N ALA A 66 -7.60 -7.13 7.78
CA ALA A 66 -7.26 -5.72 7.68
C ALA A 66 -8.17 -4.99 6.69
N ARG A 67 -8.09 -3.67 6.72
CA ARG A 67 -8.67 -2.78 5.70
C ARG A 67 -7.66 -1.70 5.32
N ILE A 68 -7.75 -1.18 4.11
CA ILE A 68 -6.95 -0.06 3.63
C ILE A 68 -7.85 1.18 3.49
N GLY A 69 -7.33 2.36 3.77
CA GLY A 69 -8.03 3.65 3.62
C GLY A 69 -7.14 4.73 3.03
N TRP A 70 -7.76 5.78 2.50
CA TRP A 70 -7.12 6.92 1.84
C TRP A 70 -7.92 8.21 2.08
N SER A 71 -7.41 9.34 1.59
CA SER A 71 -8.12 10.61 1.68
C SER A 71 -9.37 10.57 0.80
N GLY A 72 -10.54 10.43 1.43
CA GLY A 72 -11.84 10.35 0.75
C GLY A 72 -12.52 8.99 0.81
N GLY A 73 -11.91 7.95 1.41
CA GLY A 73 -12.57 6.65 1.51
C GLY A 73 -11.81 5.57 2.26
N GLN A 74 -12.48 4.44 2.41
CA GLN A 74 -11.92 3.20 2.92
C GLN A 74 -12.36 2.02 2.05
N GLY A 75 -11.45 1.09 1.81
CA GLY A 75 -11.72 -0.16 1.14
C GLY A 75 -12.43 -1.14 2.07
N PRO A 76 -12.94 -2.25 1.51
CA PRO A 76 -13.58 -3.28 2.29
C PRO A 76 -12.58 -3.97 3.21
N ARG A 77 -13.11 -4.59 4.27
CA ARG A 77 -12.36 -5.53 5.10
C ARG A 77 -12.02 -6.77 4.28
N VAL A 78 -10.77 -7.19 4.36
CA VAL A 78 -10.30 -8.47 3.83
C VAL A 78 -9.99 -9.39 5.00
N ASP A 79 -10.50 -10.61 4.95
CA ASP A 79 -10.27 -11.67 5.94
C ASP A 79 -9.51 -12.82 5.28
N VAL A 80 -8.42 -13.25 5.91
CA VAL A 80 -7.68 -14.47 5.57
C VAL A 80 -7.80 -15.41 6.76
N THR A 81 -8.49 -16.53 6.57
CA THR A 81 -8.72 -17.52 7.62
C THR A 81 -8.11 -18.88 7.26
N SER A 82 -7.86 -19.69 8.28
CA SER A 82 -7.40 -21.07 8.13
C SER A 82 -7.92 -21.90 9.30
N PRO A 83 -8.87 -22.84 9.07
CA PRO A 83 -9.45 -23.63 10.15
C PRO A 83 -8.50 -24.70 10.70
N ASP A 84 -7.65 -25.28 9.84
CA ASP A 84 -6.90 -26.50 10.18
C ASP A 84 -5.53 -26.23 10.80
N LYS A 85 -4.93 -25.06 10.49
CA LYS A 85 -3.58 -24.72 10.92
C LYS A 85 -3.40 -23.22 11.12
N PRO A 86 -2.46 -22.81 11.99
CA PRO A 86 -2.10 -21.41 12.10
C PRO A 86 -1.63 -20.82 10.77
N LEU A 87 -1.95 -19.54 10.57
CA LEU A 87 -1.50 -18.73 9.46
C LEU A 87 0.01 -18.56 9.52
N ASP A 88 0.62 -18.46 8.35
CA ASP A 88 2.05 -18.21 8.18
C ASP A 88 2.27 -16.92 7.36
N GLY A 89 3.52 -16.63 7.01
CA GLY A 89 3.86 -15.44 6.24
C GLY A 89 3.12 -15.28 4.91
N ARG A 90 2.65 -16.38 4.29
CA ARG A 90 1.86 -16.32 3.03
C ARG A 90 0.47 -15.76 3.25
N ALA A 91 -0.05 -15.78 4.48
CA ALA A 91 -1.32 -15.12 4.81
C ALA A 91 -1.22 -13.61 4.59
N VAL A 92 -0.06 -13.00 4.87
CA VAL A 92 0.18 -11.57 4.61
C VAL A 92 0.13 -11.28 3.12
N SER A 93 0.77 -12.09 2.28
CA SER A 93 0.71 -11.93 0.82
C SER A 93 -0.72 -12.06 0.27
N ARG A 94 -1.48 -13.04 0.76
CA ARG A 94 -2.90 -13.22 0.40
C ARG A 94 -3.76 -12.03 0.83
N LEU A 95 -3.52 -11.51 2.04
CA LEU A 95 -4.19 -10.31 2.54
C LEU A 95 -3.90 -9.11 1.62
N MET A 96 -2.63 -8.88 1.27
CA MET A 96 -2.24 -7.75 0.40
C MET A 96 -2.84 -7.87 -1.00
N GLN A 97 -2.88 -9.08 -1.57
CA GLN A 97 -3.55 -9.34 -2.84
C GLN A 97 -5.05 -9.01 -2.75
N GLY A 98 -5.72 -9.44 -1.68
CA GLY A 98 -7.11 -9.12 -1.44
C GLY A 98 -7.35 -7.63 -1.30
N LEU A 99 -6.53 -6.92 -0.51
CA LEU A 99 -6.64 -5.47 -0.32
C LEU A 99 -6.45 -4.73 -1.63
N ARG A 100 -5.40 -5.06 -2.39
CA ARG A 100 -5.12 -4.43 -3.69
C ARG A 100 -6.24 -4.69 -4.71
N GLY A 101 -6.77 -5.91 -4.76
CA GLY A 101 -7.86 -6.26 -5.67
C GLY A 101 -9.21 -5.68 -5.28
N SER A 102 -9.39 -5.26 -4.02
CA SER A 102 -10.65 -4.73 -3.50
C SER A 102 -10.67 -3.22 -3.36
N THR A 103 -9.62 -2.52 -3.82
CA THR A 103 -9.50 -1.07 -3.64
C THR A 103 -9.46 -0.36 -4.98
N ASP A 104 -10.39 0.56 -5.20
CA ASP A 104 -10.39 1.52 -6.30
C ASP A 104 -9.51 2.72 -5.93
N LEU A 105 -8.22 2.48 -5.67
CA LEU A 105 -7.28 3.58 -5.44
C LEU A 105 -7.22 4.45 -6.72
N PRO A 106 -7.27 5.79 -6.59
CA PRO A 106 -7.12 6.70 -7.72
C PRO A 106 -5.72 6.64 -8.36
#